data_AF-A0A497M4D9-F1
#
_entry.id   AF-A0A497M4D9-F1
#
_cell.length_a   1.000
_cell.length_b   1.000
_cell.length_c   1.000
_cell.angle_alpha   90.00
_cell.angle_beta   90.00
_cell.angle_gamma   90.00
#
_symmetry.space_group_name_H-M   'P 1'
#
loop_
_entity.id
_entity.type
_entity.pdbx_description
1 polymer ?
#
loop_
_entity_poly.entity_id
_entity_poly.type
_entity_poly.pdbx_seq_one_letter_code
_entity_poly.pdbx_strand_id
1 'polypeptide(L)'
;EYEGKAPEIAPSIEFDVKKVEATLHQGSLKVKAVYRLEGNGIDRVHMILFTYSSFERSRRPILIFYDKNYMCDESLKRADAIIDYFSKCNVTIDKVNYDELKDLSRSKPRVILILVDPLKDAYGRRLRNSLPAPLIDPDGDGYIRDDSKYGKSLIYDWMKDKGLILVTVGTLQPHKRILYQDGVFTRTKDSPKPFDVHRFLTDAIGERGIINGSFIPSRYTPVRISGTLGLSFRDTTLGFDKNAIENYGLHYYGYGDYNTSYDHINLNLTLPIYIEVGEGGWLAMGDEEYWLSDEDLARELFLIWTQAIWDSEWIPYGWYWDSGCAFHTGRYGILKAEGTLETEFIPRNIVGDKITVRIVALAYSSELGKTLLIERTIECTVPS
;
A
#
# COMPACT_ATOMS: atom_id res chain seq x y z
N GLU A 1 -10.60 49.37 -1.00
CA GLU A 1 -9.37 48.92 -0.35
C GLU A 1 -8.81 47.76 -1.17
N TYR A 2 -7.57 47.86 -1.63
CA TYR A 2 -6.89 46.70 -2.22
C TYR A 2 -6.40 45.86 -1.04
N GLU A 3 -7.06 44.73 -0.79
CA GLU A 3 -6.48 43.67 0.05
C GLU A 3 -5.24 43.15 -0.69
N GLY A 4 -4.08 43.72 -0.36
CA GLY A 4 -2.81 43.20 -0.82
C GLY A 4 -2.62 41.81 -0.24
N LYS A 5 -2.92 40.77 -1.03
CA LYS A 5 -2.44 39.43 -0.73
C LYS A 5 -0.92 39.49 -0.72
N ALA A 6 -0.31 39.17 0.41
CA ALA A 6 1.14 38.98 0.49
C ALA A 6 1.56 37.97 -0.59
N PRO A 7 2.72 38.15 -1.24
CA PRO A 7 3.21 37.22 -2.24
C PRO A 7 3.33 35.82 -1.63
N GLU A 8 2.63 34.86 -2.23
CA GLU A 8 2.61 33.47 -1.80
C GLU A 8 3.96 32.84 -2.18
N ILE A 9 4.82 32.61 -1.19
CA ILE A 9 6.12 31.96 -1.41
C ILE A 9 5.84 30.46 -1.56
N ALA A 10 6.18 29.90 -2.72
CA ALA A 10 6.09 28.47 -2.93
C ALA A 10 6.95 27.73 -1.89
N PRO A 11 6.42 26.69 -1.23
CA PRO A 11 7.16 26.01 -0.19
C PRO A 11 8.32 25.25 -0.83
N SER A 12 9.45 25.22 -0.14
CA SER A 12 10.66 24.54 -0.61
C SER A 12 11.33 23.81 0.54
N ILE A 13 11.91 22.66 0.26
CA ILE A 13 12.76 21.94 1.21
C ILE A 13 14.06 21.52 0.52
N GLU A 14 15.17 21.78 1.20
CA GLU A 14 16.49 21.26 0.90
C GLU A 14 16.83 20.18 1.91
N PHE A 15 17.37 19.07 1.40
CA PHE A 15 17.67 17.88 2.17
C PHE A 15 19.03 17.33 1.73
N ASP A 16 19.92 17.15 2.70
CA ASP A 16 21.27 16.64 2.50
C ASP A 16 21.58 15.50 3.47
N VAL A 17 22.14 14.42 2.94
CA VAL A 17 22.54 13.23 3.70
C VAL A 17 24.04 13.32 3.91
N LYS A 18 24.44 13.65 5.15
CA LYS A 18 25.85 13.83 5.50
C LYS A 18 26.62 12.53 5.55
N LYS A 19 25.96 11.47 6.04
CA LYS A 19 26.59 10.16 6.23
C LYS A 19 25.53 9.07 6.28
N VAL A 20 25.83 7.92 5.68
CA VAL A 20 25.12 6.66 5.93
C VAL A 20 26.14 5.65 6.42
N GLU A 21 25.82 4.98 7.52
CA GLU A 21 26.66 3.96 8.15
C GLU A 21 25.87 2.68 8.34
N ALA A 22 26.46 1.56 7.93
CA ALA A 22 26.00 0.23 8.25
C ALA A 22 26.97 -0.36 9.29
N THR A 23 26.48 -0.72 10.47
CA THR A 23 27.29 -1.21 11.58
C THR A 23 26.82 -2.58 12.02
N LEU A 24 27.76 -3.50 12.26
CA LEU A 24 27.47 -4.84 12.76
C LEU A 24 27.64 -4.86 14.29
N HIS A 25 26.61 -5.32 14.99
CA HIS A 25 26.63 -5.50 16.44
C HIS A 25 26.07 -6.89 16.79
N GLN A 26 26.92 -7.78 17.31
CA GLN A 26 26.55 -9.11 17.78
C GLN A 26 25.74 -9.94 16.75
N GLY A 27 26.10 -9.87 15.47
CA GLY A 27 25.42 -10.60 14.39
C GLY A 27 24.15 -9.92 13.87
N SER A 28 23.86 -8.70 14.31
CA SER A 28 22.79 -7.87 13.77
C SER A 28 23.34 -6.59 13.14
N LEU A 29 22.82 -6.25 11.97
CA LEU A 29 23.10 -5.03 11.24
C LEU A 29 22.22 -3.89 11.77
N LYS A 30 22.80 -2.72 11.96
CA LYS A 30 22.08 -1.47 12.19
C LYS A 30 22.53 -0.42 11.18
N VAL A 31 21.54 0.20 10.52
CA VAL A 31 21.77 1.24 9.51
C VAL A 31 21.40 2.58 10.11
N LYS A 32 22.29 3.55 9.95
CA LYS A 32 22.18 4.90 10.48
C LYS A 32 22.40 5.92 9.36
N ALA A 33 21.52 6.90 9.23
CA ALA A 33 21.69 8.01 8.31
C ALA A 33 21.64 9.35 9.07
N VAL A 34 22.71 10.13 8.94
CA VAL A 34 22.80 11.48 9.48
C VAL A 34 22.44 12.46 8.38
N TYR A 35 21.53 13.38 8.67
CA TYR A 35 21.03 14.34 7.70
C TYR A 35 20.92 15.74 8.27
N ARG A 36 20.85 16.70 7.34
CA ARG A 36 20.46 18.07 7.58
C ARG A 36 19.37 18.43 6.59
N LEU A 37 18.40 19.23 7.04
CA LEU A 37 17.37 19.78 6.18
C LEU A 37 17.09 21.24 6.52
N GLU A 38 16.65 21.97 5.51
CA GLU A 38 16.25 23.37 5.58
C GLU A 38 15.00 23.57 4.72
N GLY A 39 13.94 24.14 5.28
CA GLY A 39 12.67 24.37 4.60
C GLY A 39 12.18 25.79 4.79
N ASN A 40 11.59 26.34 3.72
CA ASN A 40 10.90 27.63 3.69
C ASN A 40 9.45 27.40 3.28
N GLY A 41 8.50 28.05 3.97
CA GLY A 41 7.07 27.77 3.86
C GLY A 41 6.67 26.38 4.37
N ILE A 42 7.52 25.72 5.18
CA ILE A 42 7.32 24.38 5.70
C ILE A 42 7.21 24.41 7.22
N ASP A 43 6.16 23.79 7.76
CA ASP A 43 5.92 23.75 9.21
C ASP A 43 6.24 22.39 9.82
N ARG A 44 6.19 21.31 9.03
CA ARG A 44 6.43 19.95 9.52
C ARG A 44 7.17 19.13 8.48
N VAL A 45 8.08 18.27 8.94
CA VAL A 45 8.73 17.28 8.08
C VAL A 45 8.71 15.92 8.77
N HIS A 46 8.25 14.91 8.05
CA HIS A 46 8.39 13.51 8.40
C HIS A 46 9.54 12.91 7.59
N MET A 47 10.65 12.64 8.28
CA MET A 47 11.83 11.99 7.72
C MET A 47 11.70 10.49 7.90
N ILE A 48 11.90 9.73 6.83
CA ILE A 48 11.71 8.28 6.81
C ILE A 48 12.92 7.63 6.17
N LEU A 49 13.41 6.56 6.76
CA LEU A 49 14.45 5.70 6.24
C LEU A 49 13.85 4.34 5.94
N PHE A 50 14.19 3.79 4.77
CA PHE A 50 13.93 2.43 4.37
C PHE A 50 15.23 1.75 3.95
N THR A 51 15.33 0.44 4.21
CA THR A 51 16.43 -0.40 3.74
C THR A 51 15.89 -1.57 2.94
N TYR A 52 16.49 -1.79 1.78
CA TYR A 52 16.14 -2.87 0.87
C TYR A 52 17.40 -3.64 0.49
N SER A 53 17.24 -4.87 0.00
CA SER A 53 18.31 -5.58 -0.69
C SER A 53 18.65 -4.85 -2.00
N SER A 54 17.63 -4.46 -2.76
CA SER A 54 17.77 -3.59 -3.92
C SER A 54 16.53 -2.69 -4.09
N PHE A 55 16.66 -1.54 -4.73
CA PHE A 55 15.55 -0.64 -5.02
C PHE A 55 15.75 0.02 -6.39
N GLU A 56 14.80 -0.19 -7.29
CA GLU A 56 14.78 0.46 -8.60
C GLU A 56 13.37 0.99 -8.86
N ARG A 57 13.22 2.32 -8.74
CA ARG A 57 11.92 2.96 -8.91
C ARG A 57 11.43 2.82 -10.36
N SER A 58 10.45 1.97 -10.57
CA SER A 58 9.80 1.84 -11.87
C SER A 58 8.70 2.90 -12.02
N ARG A 59 8.61 3.53 -13.20
CA ARG A 59 7.49 4.44 -13.49
C ARG A 59 6.25 3.60 -13.78
N ARG A 60 5.40 3.40 -12.76
CA ARG A 60 4.06 2.81 -12.92
C ARG A 60 3.01 3.93 -12.88
N PRO A 61 2.20 4.12 -13.94
CA PRO A 61 1.01 4.97 -13.86
C PRO A 61 0.09 4.50 -12.75
N ILE A 62 -0.54 5.45 -12.04
CA ILE A 62 -1.51 5.17 -10.99
C ILE A 62 -2.89 5.47 -11.56
N LEU A 63 -3.72 4.44 -11.59
CA LEU A 63 -5.08 4.48 -12.12
C LEU A 63 -6.07 4.21 -10.98
N ILE A 64 -7.21 4.88 -11.00
CA ILE A 64 -8.32 4.58 -10.09
C ILE A 64 -9.60 4.35 -10.87
N PHE A 65 -10.27 3.22 -10.60
CA PHE A 65 -11.59 3.02 -11.17
C PHE A 65 -12.55 4.09 -10.67
N TYR A 66 -13.15 4.82 -11.60
CA TYR A 66 -14.02 5.93 -11.32
C TYR A 66 -15.15 5.99 -12.35
N ASP A 67 -16.27 5.35 -12.03
CA ASP A 67 -17.46 5.36 -12.87
C ASP A 67 -18.73 5.53 -12.03
N LYS A 68 -19.42 6.66 -12.24
CA LYS A 68 -20.62 7.02 -11.49
C LYS A 68 -21.79 6.07 -11.71
N ASN A 69 -21.80 5.30 -12.80
CA ASN A 69 -22.83 4.31 -13.06
C ASN A 69 -22.66 3.07 -12.18
N TYR A 70 -21.41 2.73 -11.83
CA TYR A 70 -21.06 1.50 -11.12
C TYR A 70 -20.50 1.72 -9.72
N MET A 71 -20.25 2.95 -9.27
CA MET A 71 -19.76 3.24 -7.92
C MET A 71 -20.83 3.88 -7.04
N CYS A 72 -20.88 3.46 -5.77
CA CYS A 72 -21.66 4.15 -4.74
C CYS A 72 -21.11 5.55 -4.46
N ASP A 73 -21.97 6.46 -3.99
CA ASP A 73 -21.56 7.83 -3.64
C ASP A 73 -20.44 7.87 -2.58
N GLU A 74 -20.46 6.94 -1.62
CA GLU A 74 -19.40 6.80 -0.61
C GLU A 74 -18.05 6.40 -1.24
N SER A 75 -18.07 5.48 -2.20
CA SER A 75 -16.87 5.03 -2.93
C SER A 75 -16.34 6.11 -3.86
N LEU A 76 -17.23 6.89 -4.48
CA LEU A 76 -16.84 8.06 -5.28
C LEU A 76 -16.17 9.13 -4.41
N LYS A 77 -16.76 9.48 -3.26
CA LYS A 77 -16.16 10.42 -2.30
C LYS A 77 -14.79 9.98 -1.84
N ARG A 78 -14.65 8.69 -1.52
CA ARG A 78 -13.37 8.10 -1.12
C ARG A 78 -12.33 8.12 -2.24
N ALA A 79 -12.75 7.79 -3.48
CA ALA A 79 -11.87 7.88 -4.64
C ALA A 79 -11.41 9.32 -4.90
N ASP A 80 -12.32 10.29 -4.80
CA ASP A 80 -11.99 11.72 -4.92
C ASP A 80 -11.02 12.16 -3.81
N ALA A 81 -11.21 11.73 -2.56
CA ALA A 81 -10.26 12.02 -1.48
C ALA A 81 -8.86 11.44 -1.72
N ILE A 82 -8.76 10.22 -2.28
CA ILE A 82 -7.49 9.61 -2.69
C ILE A 82 -6.81 10.45 -3.77
N ILE A 83 -7.55 10.82 -4.82
CA ILE A 83 -7.02 11.65 -5.92
C ILE A 83 -6.57 13.02 -5.39
N ASP A 84 -7.39 13.67 -4.58
CA ASP A 84 -7.10 15.00 -4.03
C ASP A 84 -5.86 14.97 -3.13
N TYR A 85 -5.72 13.94 -2.28
CA TYR A 85 -4.55 13.80 -1.40
C TYR A 85 -3.27 13.59 -2.21
N PHE A 86 -3.28 12.71 -3.21
CA PHE A 86 -2.13 12.48 -4.09
C PHE A 86 -1.79 13.74 -4.89
N SER A 87 -2.79 14.47 -5.38
CA SER A 87 -2.63 15.74 -6.10
C SER A 87 -1.97 16.82 -5.23
N LYS A 88 -2.37 16.96 -3.96
CA LYS A 88 -1.70 17.84 -2.95
C LYS A 88 -0.22 17.49 -2.76
N CYS A 89 0.17 16.26 -3.09
CA CYS A 89 1.55 15.75 -3.04
C CYS A 89 2.26 15.76 -4.40
N ASN A 90 1.69 16.41 -5.42
CA ASN A 90 2.16 16.43 -6.81
C ASN A 90 2.28 15.02 -7.46
N VAL A 91 1.39 14.10 -7.08
CA VAL A 91 1.29 12.78 -7.71
C VAL A 91 -0.03 12.69 -8.45
N THR A 92 0.02 12.38 -9.73
CA THR A 92 -1.16 12.25 -10.59
C THR A 92 -1.75 10.85 -10.47
N ILE A 93 -3.07 10.77 -10.31
CA ILE A 93 -3.87 9.56 -10.45
C ILE A 93 -4.87 9.79 -11.58
N ASP A 94 -4.84 8.93 -12.60
CA ASP A 94 -5.79 9.00 -13.71
C ASP A 94 -7.05 8.21 -13.38
N LYS A 95 -8.21 8.82 -13.68
CA LYS A 95 -9.52 8.16 -13.55
C LYS A 95 -9.72 7.22 -14.75
N VAL A 96 -10.17 6.00 -14.48
CA VAL A 96 -10.53 5.02 -15.53
C VAL A 96 -11.96 4.55 -15.34
N ASN A 97 -12.77 4.65 -16.39
CA ASN A 97 -14.15 4.18 -16.39
C ASN A 97 -14.26 2.71 -16.83
N TYR A 98 -15.48 2.18 -16.91
CA TYR A 98 -15.70 0.76 -17.23
C TYR A 98 -15.18 0.37 -18.63
N ASP A 99 -15.38 1.21 -19.64
CA ASP A 99 -14.92 0.93 -21.00
C ASP A 99 -13.39 1.01 -21.11
N GLU A 100 -12.77 1.99 -20.43
CA GLU A 100 -11.31 2.10 -20.36
C GLU A 100 -10.69 0.90 -19.62
N LEU A 101 -11.35 0.37 -18.58
CA LEU A 101 -10.92 -0.86 -17.92
C LEU A 101 -10.89 -2.06 -18.87
N LYS A 102 -11.79 -2.11 -19.86
CA LYS A 102 -11.82 -3.18 -20.89
C LYS A 102 -10.61 -3.12 -21.81
N ASP A 103 -10.17 -1.92 -22.17
CA ASP A 103 -8.96 -1.76 -22.98
C ASP A 103 -7.69 -2.05 -22.17
N LEU A 104 -7.69 -1.67 -20.88
CA LEU A 104 -6.60 -1.99 -19.96
C LEU A 104 -6.49 -3.50 -19.70
N SER A 105 -7.60 -4.22 -19.50
CA SER A 105 -7.54 -5.66 -19.23
C SER A 105 -7.09 -6.49 -20.44
N ARG A 106 -7.28 -5.96 -21.65
CA ARG A 106 -6.74 -6.53 -22.90
C ARG A 106 -5.26 -6.25 -23.08
N SER A 107 -4.84 -5.00 -22.89
CA SER A 107 -3.46 -4.57 -23.10
C SER A 107 -2.51 -4.96 -21.95
N LYS A 108 -3.07 -5.17 -20.75
CA LYS A 108 -2.40 -5.55 -19.50
C LYS A 108 -1.11 -4.75 -19.24
N PRO A 109 -1.17 -3.41 -19.19
CA PRO A 109 0.01 -2.58 -18.94
C PRO A 109 0.51 -2.69 -17.50
N ARG A 110 1.79 -2.37 -17.28
CA ARG A 110 2.38 -2.30 -15.94
C ARG A 110 1.91 -1.05 -15.20
N VAL A 111 0.90 -1.18 -14.33
CA VAL A 111 0.23 -0.06 -13.65
C VAL A 111 -0.08 -0.39 -12.18
N ILE A 112 -0.38 0.64 -11.40
CA ILE A 112 -1.06 0.50 -10.11
C ILE A 112 -2.54 0.79 -10.34
N LEU A 113 -3.43 -0.17 -10.09
CA LEU A 113 -4.87 -0.02 -10.24
C LEU A 113 -5.56 -0.02 -8.88
N ILE A 114 -6.19 1.10 -8.53
CA ILE A 114 -6.93 1.28 -7.28
C ILE A 114 -8.41 1.03 -7.54
N LEU A 115 -8.99 0.13 -6.75
CA LEU A 115 -10.41 -0.17 -6.75
C LEU A 115 -10.99 0.12 -5.37
N VAL A 116 -12.09 0.88 -5.35
CA VAL A 116 -12.75 1.33 -4.12
C VAL A 116 -14.11 0.65 -4.01
N ASP A 117 -14.25 -0.21 -3.01
CA ASP A 117 -15.48 -0.92 -2.67
C ASP A 117 -16.30 -0.09 -1.65
N PRO A 118 -17.64 -0.14 -1.67
CA PRO A 118 -18.51 -0.93 -2.56
C PRO A 118 -18.76 -0.35 -3.96
N LEU A 119 -19.01 -1.23 -4.93
CA LEU A 119 -19.63 -0.87 -6.21
C LEU A 119 -21.16 -0.86 -6.09
N LYS A 120 -21.87 -0.55 -7.18
CA LYS A 120 -23.32 -0.64 -7.28
C LYS A 120 -23.78 -1.26 -8.59
N ASP A 121 -24.95 -1.85 -8.55
CA ASP A 121 -25.64 -2.37 -9.74
C ASP A 121 -26.53 -1.31 -10.42
N ALA A 122 -27.23 -1.69 -11.49
CA ALA A 122 -28.14 -0.81 -12.23
C ALA A 122 -29.28 -0.20 -11.37
N TYR A 123 -29.62 -0.83 -10.25
CA TYR A 123 -30.67 -0.37 -9.32
C TYR A 123 -30.09 0.44 -8.15
N GLY A 124 -28.78 0.71 -8.16
CA GLY A 124 -28.07 1.41 -7.09
C GLY A 124 -27.85 0.56 -5.83
N ARG A 125 -28.06 -0.76 -5.90
CA ARG A 125 -27.81 -1.65 -4.74
C ARG A 125 -26.32 -1.79 -4.53
N ARG A 126 -25.89 -1.69 -3.27
CA ARG A 126 -24.48 -1.82 -2.88
C ARG A 126 -23.97 -3.24 -3.12
N LEU A 127 -22.86 -3.33 -3.84
CA LEU A 127 -22.13 -4.56 -4.11
C LEU A 127 -20.78 -4.48 -3.41
N ARG A 128 -20.59 -5.33 -2.40
CA ARG A 128 -19.29 -5.53 -1.76
C ARG A 128 -18.55 -6.68 -2.41
N ASN A 129 -17.23 -6.72 -2.23
CA ASN A 129 -16.38 -7.81 -2.67
C ASN A 129 -16.59 -8.05 -4.17
N SER A 130 -16.65 -6.94 -4.92
CA SER A 130 -17.07 -6.93 -6.31
C SER A 130 -16.02 -6.31 -7.22
N LEU A 131 -15.93 -6.85 -8.43
CA LEU A 131 -15.07 -6.32 -9.48
C LEU A 131 -15.87 -6.15 -10.78
N PRO A 132 -15.55 -5.12 -11.58
CA PRO A 132 -16.03 -5.01 -12.95
C PRO A 132 -15.63 -6.25 -13.76
N ALA A 133 -16.58 -6.80 -14.53
CA ALA A 133 -16.37 -7.98 -15.38
C ALA A 133 -15.13 -7.89 -16.28
N PRO A 134 -14.77 -6.72 -16.89
CA PRO A 134 -13.54 -6.61 -17.66
C PRO A 134 -12.27 -7.09 -16.96
N LEU A 135 -12.23 -7.04 -15.62
CA LEU A 135 -11.05 -7.43 -14.85
C LEU A 135 -11.00 -8.92 -14.49
N ILE A 136 -12.14 -9.61 -14.40
CA ILE A 136 -12.20 -10.98 -13.85
C ILE A 136 -13.02 -11.98 -14.64
N ASP A 137 -13.92 -11.52 -15.50
CA ASP A 137 -14.84 -12.35 -16.30
C ASP A 137 -15.19 -11.61 -17.61
N PRO A 138 -14.20 -11.33 -18.47
CA PRO A 138 -14.42 -10.63 -19.73
C PRO A 138 -15.31 -11.38 -20.73
N ASP A 139 -15.47 -12.71 -20.63
CA ASP A 139 -16.33 -13.49 -21.54
C ASP A 139 -17.80 -13.58 -21.08
N GLY A 140 -18.05 -13.34 -19.79
CA GLY A 140 -19.37 -13.21 -19.20
C GLY A 140 -20.01 -14.53 -18.80
N ASP A 141 -19.24 -15.60 -18.64
CA ASP A 141 -19.77 -16.92 -18.31
C ASP A 141 -19.87 -17.17 -16.79
N GLY A 142 -19.23 -16.33 -15.98
CA GLY A 142 -19.21 -16.38 -14.51
C GLY A 142 -18.12 -17.27 -13.89
N TYR A 143 -17.24 -17.86 -14.70
CA TYR A 143 -16.06 -18.66 -14.31
C TYR A 143 -14.77 -17.85 -14.52
N ILE A 144 -14.36 -17.14 -13.47
CA ILE A 144 -13.21 -16.23 -13.50
C ILE A 144 -11.87 -16.94 -13.74
N ARG A 145 -11.83 -18.27 -13.57
CA ARG A 145 -10.63 -19.09 -13.81
C ARG A 145 -10.40 -19.40 -15.28
N ASP A 146 -11.46 -19.42 -16.09
CA ASP A 146 -11.38 -19.84 -17.49
C ASP A 146 -10.63 -18.78 -18.33
N ASP A 147 -10.68 -17.52 -17.89
CA ASP A 147 -9.90 -16.39 -18.43
C ASP A 147 -8.43 -16.33 -17.97
N SER A 148 -7.97 -17.32 -17.19
CA SER A 148 -6.61 -17.36 -16.64
C SER A 148 -5.79 -18.48 -17.24
N LYS A 149 -4.62 -18.14 -17.79
CA LYS A 149 -3.58 -19.07 -18.23
C LYS A 149 -3.13 -20.03 -17.13
N TYR A 150 -3.25 -19.61 -15.87
CA TYR A 150 -2.81 -20.37 -14.70
C TYR A 150 -3.96 -20.99 -13.90
N GLY A 151 -5.21 -20.89 -14.38
CA GLY A 151 -6.39 -21.39 -13.69
C GLY A 151 -6.70 -20.66 -12.38
N LYS A 152 -6.38 -19.36 -12.33
CA LYS A 152 -6.51 -18.49 -11.15
C LYS A 152 -7.51 -17.37 -11.39
N SER A 153 -7.10 -16.30 -12.03
CA SER A 153 -7.94 -15.20 -12.50
C SER A 153 -7.16 -14.36 -13.52
N LEU A 154 -7.87 -13.61 -14.37
CA LEU A 154 -7.24 -12.67 -15.30
C LEU A 154 -6.33 -11.64 -14.59
N ILE A 155 -6.74 -11.17 -13.40
CA ILE A 155 -5.94 -10.27 -12.56
C ILE A 155 -4.66 -10.95 -12.11
N TYR A 156 -4.73 -12.20 -11.65
CA TYR A 156 -3.53 -12.94 -11.25
C TYR A 156 -2.54 -13.05 -12.40
N ASP A 157 -3.00 -13.37 -13.61
CA ASP A 157 -2.12 -13.40 -14.80
C ASP A 157 -1.47 -12.05 -15.05
N TRP A 158 -2.22 -10.96 -14.91
CA TRP A 158 -1.72 -9.60 -15.08
C TRP A 158 -0.70 -9.24 -14.00
N MET A 159 -0.94 -9.57 -12.73
CA MET A 159 0.05 -9.36 -11.66
C MET A 159 1.31 -10.17 -11.94
N LYS A 160 1.16 -11.47 -12.19
CA LYS A 160 2.26 -12.42 -12.36
C LYS A 160 3.18 -12.07 -13.53
N ASP A 161 2.60 -11.83 -14.71
CA ASP A 161 3.35 -11.77 -15.98
C ASP A 161 3.57 -10.34 -16.50
N LYS A 162 2.86 -9.34 -15.94
CA LYS A 162 2.79 -7.98 -16.51
C LYS A 162 2.95 -6.87 -15.47
N GLY A 163 3.11 -7.23 -14.19
CA GLY A 163 3.41 -6.27 -13.13
C GLY A 163 2.25 -5.33 -12.79
N LEU A 164 1.02 -5.83 -12.77
CA LEU A 164 -0.07 -5.10 -12.12
C LEU A 164 0.16 -5.03 -10.61
N ILE A 165 -0.03 -3.86 -10.02
CA ILE A 165 -0.27 -3.70 -8.58
C ILE A 165 -1.75 -3.43 -8.39
N LEU A 166 -2.51 -4.43 -7.94
CA LEU A 166 -3.90 -4.24 -7.59
C LEU A 166 -3.98 -3.66 -6.18
N VAL A 167 -4.66 -2.54 -5.99
CA VAL A 167 -4.94 -1.97 -4.67
C VAL A 167 -6.44 -2.08 -4.42
N THR A 168 -6.84 -2.79 -3.38
CA THR A 168 -8.25 -2.89 -2.99
C THR A 168 -8.51 -2.13 -1.70
N VAL A 169 -9.38 -1.13 -1.81
CA VAL A 169 -9.81 -0.29 -0.70
C VAL A 169 -11.20 -0.74 -0.26
N GLY A 170 -11.31 -1.23 0.98
CA GLY A 170 -12.58 -1.66 1.58
C GLY A 170 -13.01 -3.10 1.27
N THR A 171 -12.14 -3.91 0.67
CA THR A 171 -12.41 -5.33 0.45
C THR A 171 -11.14 -6.18 0.58
N LEU A 172 -11.29 -7.33 1.25
CA LEU A 172 -10.30 -8.40 1.30
C LEU A 172 -10.58 -9.52 0.30
N GLN A 173 -11.70 -9.45 -0.44
CA GLN A 173 -12.16 -10.52 -1.33
C GLN A 173 -12.83 -9.97 -2.59
N PRO A 174 -12.14 -9.15 -3.37
CA PRO A 174 -12.76 -8.38 -4.45
C PRO A 174 -13.44 -9.26 -5.52
N HIS A 175 -13.06 -10.52 -5.67
CA HIS A 175 -13.53 -11.43 -6.72
C HIS A 175 -14.91 -12.08 -6.50
N LYS A 176 -15.57 -11.88 -5.35
CA LYS A 176 -16.79 -12.64 -5.01
C LYS A 176 -18.00 -12.29 -5.86
N ARG A 177 -18.09 -11.07 -6.36
CA ARG A 177 -19.17 -10.60 -7.23
C ARG A 177 -18.60 -10.02 -8.51
N ILE A 178 -19.26 -10.32 -9.61
CA ILE A 178 -18.89 -9.87 -10.94
C ILE A 178 -19.95 -8.87 -11.37
N LEU A 179 -19.54 -7.66 -11.73
CA LEU A 179 -20.43 -6.59 -12.19
C LEU A 179 -20.29 -6.39 -13.70
N TYR A 180 -21.32 -6.76 -14.45
CA TYR A 180 -21.37 -6.64 -15.91
C TYR A 180 -21.76 -5.24 -16.36
N GLN A 181 -21.52 -4.96 -17.65
CA GLN A 181 -21.70 -3.63 -18.24
C GLN A 181 -23.18 -3.18 -18.22
N ASP A 182 -24.13 -4.10 -18.33
CA ASP A 182 -25.56 -3.80 -18.18
C ASP A 182 -25.98 -3.52 -16.73
N GLY A 183 -25.04 -3.57 -15.79
CA GLY A 183 -25.26 -3.41 -14.36
C GLY A 183 -25.91 -4.63 -13.70
N VAL A 184 -26.04 -5.76 -14.41
CA VAL A 184 -26.32 -7.06 -13.80
C VAL A 184 -25.09 -7.51 -13.02
N PHE A 185 -25.31 -8.16 -11.89
CA PHE A 185 -24.23 -8.80 -11.15
C PHE A 185 -24.53 -10.25 -10.87
N THR A 186 -23.48 -11.06 -10.81
CA THR A 186 -23.55 -12.46 -10.37
C THR A 186 -22.49 -12.74 -9.31
N ARG A 187 -22.59 -13.89 -8.65
CA ARG A 187 -21.49 -14.44 -7.86
C ARG A 187 -20.64 -15.29 -8.79
N THR A 188 -19.32 -15.19 -8.65
CA THR A 188 -18.40 -16.11 -9.33
C THR A 188 -18.74 -17.56 -8.97
N LYS A 189 -18.76 -18.42 -9.98
CA LYS A 189 -19.07 -19.85 -9.82
C LYS A 189 -17.91 -20.64 -9.24
N ASP A 190 -16.70 -20.08 -9.27
CA ASP A 190 -15.48 -20.75 -8.78
C ASP A 190 -15.28 -20.65 -7.26
N SER A 191 -16.02 -19.78 -6.58
CA SER A 191 -15.66 -19.24 -5.27
C SER A 191 -16.63 -19.60 -4.13
N PRO A 192 -16.88 -20.89 -3.87
CA PRO A 192 -17.90 -21.31 -2.92
C PRO A 192 -17.48 -21.14 -1.45
N LYS A 193 -16.18 -20.95 -1.15
CA LYS A 193 -15.67 -20.91 0.22
C LYS A 193 -15.59 -19.46 0.75
N PRO A 194 -15.90 -19.16 2.01
CA PRO A 194 -15.95 -17.79 2.50
C PRO A 194 -14.65 -16.98 2.42
N PHE A 195 -13.47 -17.60 2.44
CA PHE A 195 -12.16 -16.93 2.47
C PHE A 195 -11.17 -17.62 1.53
N ASP A 196 -11.37 -17.45 0.22
CA ASP A 196 -10.61 -18.17 -0.80
C ASP A 196 -9.89 -17.27 -1.81
N VAL A 197 -9.75 -15.97 -1.50
CA VAL A 197 -9.05 -15.00 -2.37
C VAL A 197 -7.65 -15.45 -2.77
N HIS A 198 -6.94 -16.16 -1.89
CA HIS A 198 -5.62 -16.75 -2.19
C HIS A 198 -5.64 -17.73 -3.35
N ARG A 199 -6.77 -18.39 -3.59
CA ARG A 199 -6.92 -19.31 -4.72
C ARG A 199 -7.03 -18.58 -6.06
N PHE A 200 -7.37 -17.30 -6.06
CA PHE A 200 -7.65 -16.52 -7.27
C PHE A 200 -6.61 -15.44 -7.54
N LEU A 201 -6.05 -14.84 -6.49
CA LEU A 201 -5.13 -13.72 -6.59
C LEU A 201 -3.69 -14.07 -6.23
N THR A 202 -3.38 -15.30 -5.79
CA THR A 202 -2.00 -15.67 -5.40
C THR A 202 -1.59 -17.06 -5.89
N ASP A 203 -0.30 -17.36 -5.71
CA ASP A 203 0.31 -18.66 -6.03
C ASP A 203 -0.13 -19.79 -5.09
N ALA A 204 -0.92 -19.51 -4.05
CA ALA A 204 -1.31 -20.53 -3.08
C ALA A 204 -2.22 -21.61 -3.70
N ILE A 205 -1.91 -22.87 -3.41
CA ILE A 205 -2.64 -24.05 -3.94
C ILE A 205 -3.49 -24.79 -2.90
N GLY A 206 -3.45 -24.36 -1.62
CA GLY A 206 -4.12 -25.08 -0.55
C GLY A 206 -5.58 -24.68 -0.27
N GLU A 207 -6.15 -25.40 0.70
CA GLU A 207 -7.55 -25.27 1.09
C GLU A 207 -7.83 -24.29 2.24
N ARG A 208 -6.83 -24.04 3.09
CA ARG A 208 -6.92 -23.12 4.22
C ARG A 208 -6.98 -21.69 3.70
N GLY A 209 -7.95 -20.92 4.16
CA GLY A 209 -8.01 -19.47 3.88
C GLY A 209 -6.81 -18.75 4.48
N ILE A 210 -6.29 -17.74 3.77
CA ILE A 210 -5.28 -16.81 4.32
C ILE A 210 -5.90 -15.65 5.09
N ILE A 211 -7.22 -15.50 5.05
CA ILE A 211 -7.99 -14.55 5.86
C ILE A 211 -8.62 -15.32 7.00
N ASN A 212 -8.42 -14.86 8.24
CA ASN A 212 -8.96 -15.52 9.42
C ASN A 212 -9.24 -14.53 10.55
N GLY A 213 -10.20 -14.87 11.40
CA GLY A 213 -10.55 -14.17 12.64
C GLY A 213 -10.70 -15.10 13.85
N SER A 214 -10.37 -16.40 13.73
CA SER A 214 -10.49 -17.40 14.79
C SER A 214 -9.12 -18.00 15.12
N PHE A 215 -8.75 -18.00 16.41
CA PHE A 215 -7.35 -17.98 16.86
C PHE A 215 -6.79 -19.30 17.38
N ILE A 216 -5.46 -19.42 17.23
CA ILE A 216 -4.57 -20.13 18.16
C ILE A 216 -3.77 -19.04 18.90
N PRO A 217 -3.70 -19.03 20.24
CA PRO A 217 -2.89 -18.06 20.98
C PRO A 217 -1.44 -18.08 20.48
N SER A 218 -0.94 -16.96 19.97
CA SER A 218 0.46 -16.80 19.55
C SER A 218 0.97 -15.41 19.95
N ARG A 219 2.30 -15.24 19.98
CA ARG A 219 2.91 -13.96 20.32
C ARG A 219 2.77 -13.01 19.13
N TYR A 220 1.87 -12.04 19.24
CA TYR A 220 1.85 -10.90 18.34
C TYR A 220 3.20 -10.20 18.32
N THR A 221 3.63 -9.86 17.11
CA THR A 221 4.85 -9.09 16.88
C THR A 221 4.46 -7.81 16.14
N PRO A 222 4.60 -6.63 16.79
CA PRO A 222 4.30 -5.35 16.18
C PRO A 222 5.06 -5.14 14.86
N VAL A 223 4.43 -4.40 13.96
CA VAL A 223 4.95 -4.06 12.63
C VAL A 223 5.63 -2.71 12.74
N ARG A 224 6.96 -2.68 12.78
CA ARG A 224 7.73 -1.43 12.88
C ARG A 224 7.40 -0.43 11.77
N ILE A 225 7.15 -0.91 10.56
CA ILE A 225 6.79 -0.02 9.43
C ILE A 225 5.50 0.77 9.71
N SER A 226 4.58 0.23 10.52
CA SER A 226 3.33 0.89 10.89
C SER A 226 3.63 2.21 11.62
N GLY A 227 4.43 2.13 12.69
CA GLY A 227 4.89 3.30 13.44
C GLY A 227 5.81 4.20 12.63
N THR A 228 6.66 3.63 11.78
CA THR A 228 7.58 4.40 10.93
C THR A 228 6.86 5.25 9.89
N LEU A 229 5.80 4.72 9.29
CA LEU A 229 4.97 5.48 8.36
C LEU A 229 3.96 6.37 9.10
N GLY A 230 3.68 6.10 10.38
CA GLY A 230 2.63 6.78 11.13
C GLY A 230 1.23 6.31 10.74
N LEU A 231 1.08 5.02 10.45
CA LEU A 231 -0.21 4.39 10.17
C LEU A 231 -1.03 4.25 11.45
N SER A 232 -2.34 4.30 11.29
CA SER A 232 -3.27 4.19 12.41
C SER A 232 -3.38 2.74 12.87
N PHE A 233 -3.47 2.53 14.18
CA PHE A 233 -3.89 1.25 14.73
C PHE A 233 -5.32 0.95 14.31
N ARG A 234 -5.60 -0.34 14.06
CA ARG A 234 -6.90 -0.78 13.59
C ARG A 234 -7.57 -1.65 14.62
N ASP A 235 -8.87 -1.46 14.79
CA ASP A 235 -9.72 -2.48 15.37
C ASP A 235 -10.16 -3.39 14.23
N THR A 236 -9.96 -4.70 14.31
CA THR A 236 -10.58 -5.61 13.34
C THR A 236 -10.84 -6.97 13.96
N THR A 237 -11.83 -7.65 13.40
CA THR A 237 -12.15 -9.05 13.73
C THR A 237 -11.61 -10.03 12.69
N LEU A 238 -11.17 -9.54 11.51
CA LEU A 238 -10.65 -10.34 10.42
C LEU A 238 -9.39 -9.68 9.82
N GLY A 239 -8.42 -10.51 9.46
CA GLY A 239 -7.24 -10.02 8.76
C GLY A 239 -6.50 -11.17 8.09
N PHE A 240 -5.36 -10.85 7.48
CA PHE A 240 -4.53 -11.89 6.91
C PHE A 240 -3.73 -12.61 7.98
N ASP A 241 -3.92 -13.92 8.08
CA ASP A 241 -3.21 -14.82 8.99
C ASP A 241 -1.78 -15.02 8.46
N LYS A 242 -0.80 -14.39 9.14
CA LYS A 242 0.62 -14.46 8.75
C LYS A 242 1.10 -15.91 8.68
N ASN A 243 0.68 -16.77 9.60
CA ASN A 243 1.08 -18.18 9.59
C ASN A 243 0.52 -18.90 8.36
N ALA A 244 -0.72 -18.61 7.96
CA ALA A 244 -1.31 -19.22 6.77
C ALA A 244 -0.57 -18.78 5.49
N ILE A 245 -0.20 -17.50 5.41
CA ILE A 245 0.59 -16.95 4.30
C ILE A 245 1.97 -17.62 4.22
N GLU A 246 2.67 -17.70 5.35
CA GLU A 246 4.00 -18.35 5.46
C GLU A 246 3.94 -19.84 5.11
N ASN A 247 2.91 -20.56 5.56
CA ASN A 247 2.71 -21.97 5.21
C ASN A 247 2.52 -22.19 3.71
N TYR A 248 2.01 -21.19 3.00
CA TYR A 248 1.91 -21.22 1.54
C TYR A 248 3.17 -20.74 0.82
N GLY A 249 4.19 -20.28 1.54
CA GLY A 249 5.40 -19.70 0.96
C GLY A 249 5.13 -18.41 0.19
N LEU A 250 4.04 -17.71 0.51
CA LEU A 250 3.70 -16.45 -0.15
C LEU A 250 4.62 -15.35 0.37
N HIS A 251 5.17 -14.58 -0.55
CA HIS A 251 5.91 -13.36 -0.24
C HIS A 251 4.92 -12.24 0.03
N TYR A 252 5.04 -11.59 1.18
CA TYR A 252 4.15 -10.51 1.59
C TYR A 252 4.92 -9.44 2.32
N TYR A 253 4.31 -8.27 2.50
CA TYR A 253 4.79 -7.19 3.35
C TYR A 253 3.63 -6.67 4.21
N GLY A 254 3.75 -6.83 5.52
CA GLY A 254 2.74 -6.40 6.48
C GLY A 254 2.91 -4.95 6.88
N TYR A 255 1.82 -4.19 6.96
CA TYR A 255 1.84 -2.77 7.29
C TYR A 255 1.16 -2.41 8.60
N GLY A 256 0.13 -3.15 9.00
CA GLY A 256 -0.70 -2.70 10.11
C GLY A 256 -0.52 -3.48 11.40
N ASP A 257 -0.70 -2.71 12.46
CA ASP A 257 -0.87 -3.13 13.84
C ASP A 257 -2.34 -3.04 14.26
N TYR A 258 -2.74 -3.87 15.22
CA TYR A 258 -4.13 -3.94 15.64
C TYR A 258 -4.31 -3.91 17.13
N ASN A 259 -5.40 -3.28 17.53
CA ASN A 259 -6.04 -3.49 18.81
C ASN A 259 -7.15 -4.53 18.61
N THR A 260 -7.26 -5.46 19.54
CA THR A 260 -8.14 -6.62 19.38
C THR A 260 -9.27 -6.48 20.38
N SER A 261 -10.51 -6.53 19.88
CA SER A 261 -11.71 -6.22 20.67
C SER A 261 -12.11 -7.35 21.64
N TYR A 262 -11.46 -8.52 21.54
CA TYR A 262 -11.79 -9.70 22.33
C TYR A 262 -10.66 -10.03 23.33
N ASP A 263 -10.93 -9.86 24.62
CA ASP A 263 -10.13 -10.32 25.76
C ASP A 263 -8.65 -9.90 25.83
N HIS A 264 -8.25 -8.76 25.24
CA HIS A 264 -6.85 -8.30 25.21
C HIS A 264 -5.87 -9.33 24.60
N ILE A 265 -6.36 -10.23 23.74
CA ILE A 265 -5.54 -11.27 23.11
C ILE A 265 -4.93 -10.69 21.84
N ASN A 266 -3.61 -10.63 21.76
CA ASN A 266 -2.96 -10.13 20.55
C ASN A 266 -2.98 -11.19 19.43
N LEU A 267 -3.39 -10.80 18.22
CA LEU A 267 -3.64 -11.71 17.09
C LEU A 267 -2.50 -11.66 16.07
N ASN A 268 -2.14 -12.79 15.45
CA ASN A 268 -1.10 -12.80 14.39
C ASN A 268 -1.67 -12.45 13.00
N LEU A 269 -2.32 -11.29 12.91
CA LEU A 269 -2.91 -10.77 11.67
C LEU A 269 -2.08 -9.61 11.10
N THR A 270 -2.29 -9.23 9.84
CA THR A 270 -1.76 -7.96 9.27
C THR A 270 -2.64 -7.37 8.16
N LEU A 271 -2.87 -6.06 8.21
CA LEU A 271 -3.63 -5.21 7.27
C LEU A 271 -3.25 -3.75 7.57
N PRO A 272 -2.77 -2.95 6.60
CA PRO A 272 -2.68 -3.31 5.20
C PRO A 272 -1.65 -4.41 4.99
N ILE A 273 -1.79 -5.10 3.87
CA ILE A 273 -0.84 -6.12 3.48
C ILE A 273 -0.67 -6.05 1.98
N TYR A 274 0.58 -6.07 1.55
CA TYR A 274 0.93 -6.36 0.17
C TYR A 274 1.32 -7.82 0.05
N ILE A 275 0.81 -8.53 -0.95
CA ILE A 275 1.22 -9.87 -1.32
C ILE A 275 1.82 -9.81 -2.71
N GLU A 276 3.07 -10.23 -2.84
CA GLU A 276 3.79 -10.27 -4.11
C GLU A 276 3.28 -11.42 -4.99
N VAL A 277 3.12 -11.15 -6.28
CA VAL A 277 2.68 -12.13 -7.28
C VAL A 277 3.45 -11.86 -8.57
N GLY A 278 4.53 -12.60 -8.79
CA GLY A 278 5.42 -12.41 -9.94
C GLY A 278 5.99 -10.98 -10.00
N GLU A 279 5.82 -10.29 -11.13
CA GLU A 279 6.32 -8.91 -11.31
C GLU A 279 5.46 -7.82 -10.64
N GLY A 280 4.35 -8.24 -10.02
CA GLY A 280 3.34 -7.37 -9.43
C GLY A 280 2.88 -7.89 -8.08
N GLY A 281 1.61 -7.63 -7.77
CA GLY A 281 1.03 -8.07 -6.51
C GLY A 281 -0.25 -7.35 -6.15
N TRP A 282 -0.70 -7.61 -4.93
CA TRP A 282 -1.99 -7.13 -4.43
C TRP A 282 -1.84 -6.51 -3.05
N LEU A 283 -2.26 -5.24 -2.93
CA LEU A 283 -2.34 -4.50 -1.67
C LEU A 283 -3.80 -4.46 -1.21
N ALA A 284 -4.08 -5.09 -0.07
CA ALA A 284 -5.36 -4.98 0.60
C ALA A 284 -5.29 -3.92 1.70
N MET A 285 -6.11 -2.88 1.58
CA MET A 285 -6.08 -1.73 2.50
C MET A 285 -7.01 -1.93 3.71
N GLY A 286 -8.07 -2.74 3.64
CA GLY A 286 -8.93 -3.07 4.79
C GLY A 286 -10.22 -3.81 4.43
N ASP A 287 -11.04 -4.13 5.43
CA ASP A 287 -12.34 -4.79 5.29
C ASP A 287 -13.54 -3.82 5.47
N GLU A 288 -14.73 -4.39 5.61
CA GLU A 288 -16.02 -3.84 5.18
C GLU A 288 -16.52 -2.57 5.92
N GLU A 289 -15.83 -2.15 6.98
CA GLU A 289 -16.14 -0.97 7.81
C GLU A 289 -14.87 -0.16 8.03
N TYR A 290 -14.45 0.56 6.99
CA TYR A 290 -13.28 1.42 7.10
C TYR A 290 -13.52 2.51 8.16
N TRP A 291 -12.85 2.39 9.32
CA TRP A 291 -12.99 3.29 10.48
C TRP A 291 -12.29 4.64 10.30
N LEU A 292 -11.45 4.76 9.27
CA LEU A 292 -10.74 5.99 8.95
C LEU A 292 -11.62 6.92 8.13
N SER A 293 -11.39 8.22 8.29
CA SER A 293 -11.90 9.21 7.35
C SER A 293 -11.34 8.94 5.95
N ASP A 294 -12.03 9.38 4.91
CA ASP A 294 -11.56 9.21 3.53
C ASP A 294 -10.18 9.90 3.31
N GLU A 295 -9.90 11.00 3.99
CA GLU A 295 -8.60 11.69 3.93
C GLU A 295 -7.50 10.94 4.69
N ASP A 296 -7.79 10.36 5.86
CA ASP A 296 -6.80 9.55 6.59
C ASP A 296 -6.46 8.27 5.82
N LEU A 297 -7.45 7.64 5.18
CA LEU A 297 -7.24 6.49 4.30
C LEU A 297 -6.36 6.86 3.10
N ALA A 298 -6.67 7.98 2.45
CA ALA A 298 -5.88 8.50 1.33
C ALA A 298 -4.42 8.77 1.76
N ARG A 299 -4.22 9.34 2.96
CA ARG A 299 -2.90 9.53 3.55
C ARG A 299 -2.16 8.21 3.76
N GLU A 300 -2.81 7.21 4.36
CA GLU A 300 -2.18 5.90 4.57
C GLU A 300 -1.76 5.24 3.25
N LEU A 301 -2.63 5.27 2.24
CA LEU A 301 -2.30 4.75 0.92
C LEU A 301 -1.11 5.50 0.31
N PHE A 302 -1.06 6.82 0.44
CA PHE A 302 0.06 7.63 -0.02
C PHE A 302 1.39 7.29 0.68
N LEU A 303 1.35 7.03 2.00
CA LEU A 303 2.53 6.65 2.77
C LEU A 303 3.04 5.26 2.37
N ILE A 304 2.15 4.30 2.15
CA ILE A 304 2.49 2.96 1.63
C ILE A 304 3.06 3.07 0.22
N TRP A 305 2.41 3.86 -0.64
CA TRP A 305 2.91 4.16 -1.98
C TRP A 305 4.29 4.80 -1.96
N THR A 306 4.55 5.67 -0.99
CA THR A 306 5.86 6.29 -0.81
C THR A 306 6.93 5.25 -0.52
N GLN A 307 6.64 4.20 0.25
CA GLN A 307 7.60 3.10 0.47
C GLN A 307 7.87 2.31 -0.82
N ALA A 308 6.86 2.16 -1.69
CA ALA A 308 6.99 1.53 -3.01
C ALA A 308 7.69 0.17 -3.00
N ILE A 309 7.27 -0.73 -2.10
CA ILE A 309 7.89 -2.07 -1.94
C ILE A 309 7.82 -2.94 -3.21
N TRP A 310 6.87 -2.68 -4.10
CA TRP A 310 6.74 -3.34 -5.41
C TRP A 310 7.82 -2.93 -6.43
N ASP A 311 8.68 -1.98 -6.07
CA ASP A 311 9.84 -1.54 -6.85
C ASP A 311 11.16 -1.92 -6.13
N SER A 312 11.10 -2.86 -5.19
CA SER A 312 12.24 -3.25 -4.38
C SER A 312 12.33 -4.76 -4.19
N GLU A 313 13.56 -5.24 -4.03
CA GLU A 313 13.80 -6.50 -3.34
C GLU A 313 13.93 -6.16 -1.86
N TRP A 314 12.89 -6.40 -1.08
CA TRP A 314 12.90 -6.10 0.35
C TRP A 314 13.65 -7.16 1.15
N ILE A 315 14.09 -6.76 2.35
CA ILE A 315 14.66 -7.70 3.33
C ILE A 315 13.52 -8.65 3.78
N PRO A 316 13.75 -9.97 3.88
CA PRO A 316 12.73 -10.90 4.38
C PRO A 316 12.19 -10.43 5.73
N TYR A 317 10.86 -10.35 5.86
CA TYR A 317 10.19 -9.80 7.04
C TYR A 317 10.61 -8.36 7.39
N GLY A 318 10.99 -7.56 6.37
CA GLY A 318 11.57 -6.23 6.49
C GLY A 318 10.77 -5.30 7.41
N TRP A 319 9.45 -5.41 7.39
CA TRP A 319 8.54 -4.65 8.25
C TRP A 319 8.82 -4.71 9.76
N TYR A 320 9.65 -5.64 10.25
CA TYR A 320 10.11 -5.65 11.63
C TYR A 320 11.29 -4.72 11.91
N TRP A 321 12.15 -4.46 10.93
CA TRP A 321 13.48 -3.90 11.19
C TRP A 321 13.93 -2.81 10.23
N ASP A 322 13.49 -2.88 8.98
CA ASP A 322 14.12 -2.25 7.80
C ASP A 322 13.90 -0.74 7.67
N SER A 323 13.38 -0.09 8.71
CA SER A 323 12.85 1.26 8.59
C SER A 323 13.09 2.10 9.84
N GLY A 324 12.98 3.41 9.72
CA GLY A 324 13.07 4.33 10.84
C GLY A 324 12.52 5.71 10.48
N CYS A 325 12.11 6.49 11.48
CA CYS A 325 11.55 7.82 11.23
C CYS A 325 12.05 8.86 12.24
N ALA A 326 11.91 10.13 11.86
CA ALA A 326 12.02 11.27 12.74
C ALA A 326 11.02 12.37 12.30
N PHE A 327 10.47 13.09 13.28
CA PHE A 327 9.53 14.18 13.03
C PHE A 327 10.12 15.50 13.47
N HIS A 328 10.00 16.50 12.60
CA HIS A 328 10.45 17.87 12.87
C HIS A 328 9.32 18.85 12.68
N THR A 329 9.27 19.86 13.54
CA THR A 329 8.32 20.96 13.45
C THR A 329 9.07 22.29 13.39
N GLY A 330 8.81 23.07 12.35
CA GLY A 330 9.35 24.40 12.15
C GLY A 330 8.57 25.45 12.95
N ARG A 331 9.08 26.68 12.94
CA ARG A 331 8.39 27.85 13.50
C ARG A 331 8.40 28.97 12.46
N TYR A 332 7.26 29.63 12.29
CA TYR A 332 7.11 30.78 11.39
C TYR A 332 7.47 30.48 9.93
N GLY A 333 7.08 29.30 9.42
CA GLY A 333 7.34 28.88 8.05
C GLY A 333 8.81 28.61 7.71
N ILE A 334 9.72 28.61 8.70
CA ILE A 334 11.12 28.22 8.52
C ILE A 334 11.40 27.00 9.37
N LEU A 335 12.02 25.99 8.75
CA LEU A 335 12.37 24.75 9.42
C LEU A 335 13.84 24.43 9.14
N LYS A 336 14.65 24.35 10.20
CA LYS A 336 16.05 23.87 10.13
C LYS A 336 16.20 22.73 11.11
N ALA A 337 16.67 21.59 10.64
CA ALA A 337 16.88 20.43 11.50
C ALA A 337 18.13 19.66 11.08
N GLU A 338 18.82 19.13 12.08
CA GLU A 338 19.84 18.09 11.92
C GLU A 338 19.38 16.90 12.74
N GLY A 339 19.58 15.71 12.20
CA GLY A 339 19.04 14.51 12.83
C GLY A 339 19.70 13.24 12.38
N THR A 340 19.25 12.16 12.98
CA THR A 340 19.68 10.80 12.67
C THR A 340 18.45 9.93 12.49
N LEU A 341 18.42 9.14 11.41
CA LEU A 341 17.48 8.05 11.21
C LEU A 341 18.20 6.72 11.45
N GLU A 342 17.52 5.77 12.09
CA GLU A 342 18.09 4.46 12.37
C GLU A 342 17.08 3.34 12.13
N THR A 343 17.54 2.25 11.54
CA THR A 343 16.79 0.99 11.52
C THR A 343 16.77 0.35 12.90
N GLU A 344 15.93 -0.67 13.05
CA GLU A 344 16.11 -1.63 14.14
C GLU A 344 17.28 -2.57 13.80
N PHE A 345 17.59 -3.48 14.72
CA PHE A 345 18.60 -4.50 14.48
C PHE A 345 18.11 -5.57 13.50
N ILE A 346 18.62 -5.54 12.27
CA ILE A 346 18.33 -6.50 11.20
C ILE A 346 19.27 -7.70 11.36
N PRO A 347 18.78 -8.96 11.45
CA PRO A 347 19.67 -10.11 11.52
C PRO A 347 20.63 -10.17 10.31
N ARG A 348 21.93 -10.34 10.52
CA ARG A 348 22.91 -10.30 9.41
C ARG A 348 22.73 -11.44 8.40
N ASN A 349 22.17 -12.57 8.83
CA ASN A 349 22.03 -13.79 8.04
C ASN A 349 20.94 -13.71 6.94
N ILE A 350 20.14 -12.65 6.94
CA ILE A 350 19.09 -12.43 5.92
C ILE A 350 19.38 -11.22 5.03
N VAL A 351 20.56 -10.60 5.20
CA VAL A 351 20.99 -9.44 4.44
C VAL A 351 22.19 -9.84 3.59
N GLY A 352 22.19 -9.41 2.32
CA GLY A 352 23.34 -9.56 1.43
C GLY A 352 24.53 -8.68 1.83
N ASP A 353 25.58 -8.70 1.01
CA ASP A 353 26.78 -7.86 1.24
C ASP A 353 26.56 -6.39 0.87
N LYS A 354 25.44 -6.08 0.22
CA LYS A 354 25.00 -4.73 -0.11
C LYS A 354 23.55 -4.55 0.28
N ILE A 355 23.23 -3.31 0.62
CA ILE A 355 21.86 -2.84 0.83
C ILE A 355 21.67 -1.50 0.15
N THR A 356 20.43 -1.22 -0.19
CA THR A 356 20.00 0.10 -0.65
C THR A 356 19.29 0.82 0.48
N VAL A 357 19.80 2.00 0.86
CA VAL A 357 19.19 2.88 1.86
C VAL A 357 18.47 4.00 1.13
N ARG A 358 17.14 4.08 1.31
CA ARG A 358 16.32 5.15 0.77
C ARG A 358 15.84 6.03 1.92
N ILE A 359 16.06 7.33 1.78
CA ILE A 359 15.63 8.33 2.77
C ILE A 359 14.63 9.25 2.08
N VAL A 360 13.46 9.38 2.68
CA VAL A 360 12.37 10.21 2.19
C VAL A 360 12.09 11.33 3.19
N ALA A 361 11.96 12.55 2.68
CA ALA A 361 11.49 13.71 3.41
C ALA A 361 10.09 14.07 2.90
N LEU A 362 9.08 13.87 3.74
CA LEU A 362 7.71 14.34 3.50
C LEU A 362 7.51 15.65 4.25
N ALA A 363 7.57 16.77 3.52
CA ALA A 363 7.47 18.11 4.07
C ALA A 363 6.07 18.67 3.87
N TYR A 364 5.47 19.22 4.92
CA TYR A 364 4.11 19.73 4.91
C TYR A 364 4.11 21.25 5.14
N SER A 365 3.43 21.94 4.22
CA SER A 365 3.08 23.35 4.34
C SER A 365 1.61 23.42 4.77
N SER A 366 1.35 23.75 6.03
CA SER A 366 -0.02 23.77 6.56
C SER A 366 -0.81 24.94 5.99
N GLU A 367 -0.13 26.08 5.81
CA GLU A 367 -0.72 27.30 5.22
C GLU A 367 -1.21 27.07 3.79
N LEU A 368 -0.45 26.33 2.98
CA LEU A 368 -0.75 26.10 1.57
C LEU A 368 -1.47 24.78 1.32
N GLY A 369 -1.64 23.94 2.33
CA GLY A 369 -2.21 22.60 2.19
C GLY A 369 -1.42 21.70 1.23
N LYS A 370 -0.11 21.88 1.13
CA LYS A 370 0.77 21.18 0.18
C LYS A 370 1.75 20.26 0.89
N THR A 371 2.04 19.14 0.24
CA THR A 371 3.08 18.20 0.65
C THR A 371 4.18 18.14 -0.41
N LEU A 372 5.43 18.27 0.00
CA LEU A 372 6.59 18.03 -0.86
C LEU A 372 7.22 16.70 -0.47
N LEU A 373 7.54 15.90 -1.48
CA LEU A 373 8.26 14.64 -1.34
C LEU A 373 9.64 14.79 -1.98
N ILE A 374 10.69 14.63 -1.18
CA ILE A 374 12.08 14.55 -1.66
C ILE A 374 12.68 13.25 -1.17
N GLU A 375 13.46 12.59 -2.03
CA GLU A 375 14.13 11.35 -1.67
C GLU A 375 15.61 11.33 -2.07
N ARG A 376 16.37 10.49 -1.37
CA ARG A 376 17.75 10.12 -1.69
C ARG A 376 17.90 8.62 -1.54
N THR A 377 18.57 8.01 -2.51
CA THR A 377 18.87 6.57 -2.51
C THR A 377 20.38 6.42 -2.52
N ILE A 378 20.90 5.60 -1.60
CA ILE A 378 22.33 5.41 -1.36
C ILE A 378 22.60 3.92 -1.22
N GLU A 379 23.51 3.38 -2.01
CA GLU A 379 24.00 2.01 -1.83
C GLU A 379 25.04 1.96 -0.72
N CYS A 380 24.92 0.97 0.16
CA CYS A 380 25.85 0.75 1.27
C CYS A 380 26.39 -0.68 1.23
N THR A 381 27.69 -0.82 1.49
CA THR A 381 28.30 -2.14 1.72
C THR A 381 28.07 -2.55 3.17
N VAL A 382 27.63 -3.78 3.37
CA VAL A 382 27.40 -4.36 4.69
C VAL A 382 28.73 -4.86 5.24
N PRO A 383 29.10 -4.50 6.48
CA PRO A 383 30.30 -5.03 7.11
C PRO A 383 30.25 -6.55 7.22
N SER A 384 31.41 -7.18 6.99
CA SER A 384 31.64 -8.62 7.18
C SER A 384 31.67 -9.01 8.64
#